data_AF-A0A0A2F0M3-F1
#
_entry.id   AF-A0A0A2F0M3-F1
#
_cell.length_a   1.000
_cell.length_b   1.000
_cell.length_c   1.000
_cell.angle_alpha   90.00
_cell.angle_beta   90.00
_cell.angle_gamma   90.00
#
_symmetry.space_group_name_H-M   'P 1'
#
loop_
_entity.id
_entity.type
_entity.pdbx_description
1 polymer ?
#
loop_
_entity_poly.entity_id
_entity_poly.type
_entity_poly.pdbx_seq_one_letter_code
_entity_poly.pdbx_strand_id
1 'polypeptide(L)'
;MIIAREKRRNNIAEYVLYMWQIEDLIRANELDMQRLHATVIAQYRQDTETTAEIDRWYAELVEMMLTEGVREQGHINIVRIAIMQMEEIHSRLMADPKEMIYQGLYYQVLPAIVQLRAKSAGSNTGEIETCLTAIYGLLTLRLQKKEVSEETLASIKQMSTLLSVLSEKFAAREEGTDEALL
;
A
#
# COMPACT_ATOMS: atom_id res chain seq x y z
N MET A 1 -5.42 -11.52 10.08
CA MET A 1 -6.66 -10.72 10.29
C MET A 1 -7.54 -10.73 9.03
N ILE A 2 -8.87 -10.73 9.19
CA ILE A 2 -9.87 -10.72 8.11
C ILE A 2 -9.72 -9.48 7.21
N ILE A 3 -9.54 -8.29 7.78
CA ILE A 3 -9.44 -7.02 7.04
C ILE A 3 -8.28 -7.01 6.03
N ALA A 4 -7.09 -7.48 6.45
CA ALA A 4 -5.93 -7.55 5.56
C ALA A 4 -6.16 -8.52 4.39
N ARG A 5 -6.84 -9.65 4.64
CA ARG A 5 -7.18 -10.63 3.59
C ARG A 5 -8.22 -10.09 2.62
N GLU A 6 -9.26 -9.42 3.13
CA GLU A 6 -10.28 -8.78 2.31
C GLU A 6 -9.71 -7.66 1.45
N LYS A 7 -8.87 -6.78 2.02
CA LYS A 7 -8.20 -5.74 1.26
C LYS A 7 -7.30 -6.31 0.18
N ARG A 8 -6.49 -7.33 0.48
CA ARG A 8 -5.61 -7.95 -0.52
C ARG A 8 -6.39 -8.52 -1.70
N ARG A 9 -7.56 -9.10 -1.44
CA ARG A 9 -8.44 -9.66 -2.47
C ARG A 9 -9.13 -8.57 -3.29
N ASN A 10 -9.66 -7.55 -2.63
CA ASN A 10 -10.53 -6.56 -3.28
C ASN A 10 -9.76 -5.37 -3.87
N ASN A 11 -8.69 -4.92 -3.21
CA ASN A 11 -7.89 -3.77 -3.62
C ASN A 11 -6.46 -3.86 -3.05
N ILE A 12 -5.53 -4.33 -3.89
CA ILE A 12 -4.14 -4.54 -3.49
C ILE A 12 -3.42 -3.24 -3.09
N ALA A 13 -3.78 -2.09 -3.67
CA ALA A 13 -3.23 -0.80 -3.27
C ALA A 13 -3.66 -0.41 -1.84
N GLU A 14 -4.93 -0.60 -1.50
CA GLU A 14 -5.42 -0.39 -0.13
C GLU A 14 -4.77 -1.35 0.86
N TYR A 15 -4.52 -2.60 0.45
CA TYR A 15 -3.79 -3.56 1.27
C TYR A 15 -2.39 -3.05 1.59
N VAL A 16 -1.62 -2.60 0.59
CA VAL A 16 -0.27 -2.07 0.82
C VAL A 16 -0.28 -0.86 1.74
N LEU A 17 -1.15 0.13 1.47
CA LEU A 17 -1.27 1.32 2.31
C LEU A 17 -1.68 0.98 3.74
N TYR A 18 -2.59 0.03 3.92
CA TYR A 18 -2.99 -0.46 5.24
C TYR A 18 -1.82 -1.13 5.97
N MET A 19 -1.07 -1.99 5.28
CA MET A 19 0.09 -2.66 5.89
C MET A 19 1.17 -1.66 6.31
N TRP A 20 1.43 -0.62 5.52
CA TRP A 20 2.36 0.46 5.91
C TRP A 20 1.92 1.16 7.20
N GLN A 21 0.63 1.46 7.35
CA GLN A 21 0.09 2.02 8.60
C GLN A 21 0.33 1.08 9.78
N ILE A 22 0.12 -0.20 9.59
CA ILE A 22 0.27 -1.21 10.64
C ILE A 22 1.74 -1.34 11.06
N GLU A 23 2.67 -1.39 10.11
CA GLU A 23 4.09 -1.38 10.41
C GLU A 23 4.50 -0.12 11.18
N ASP A 24 4.00 1.06 10.80
CA ASP A 24 4.29 2.31 11.51
C ASP A 24 3.71 2.32 12.94
N LEU A 25 2.53 1.74 13.15
CA LEU A 25 1.97 1.53 14.49
C LEU A 25 2.83 0.58 15.32
N ILE A 26 3.35 -0.48 14.71
CA ILE A 26 4.28 -1.42 15.35
C ILE A 26 5.59 -0.70 15.73
N ARG A 27 6.17 0.09 14.82
CA ARG A 27 7.39 0.89 15.09
C ARG A 27 7.17 1.93 16.19
N ALA A 28 6.03 2.62 16.18
CA ALA A 28 5.68 3.60 17.20
C ALA A 28 5.52 2.99 18.61
N ASN A 29 5.26 1.68 18.68
CA ASN A 29 5.20 0.91 19.92
C ASN A 29 6.48 0.09 20.18
N GLU A 30 7.57 0.40 19.47
CA GLU A 30 8.89 -0.23 19.63
C GLU A 30 8.86 -1.76 19.48
N LEU A 31 7.95 -2.27 18.64
CA LEU A 31 7.73 -3.70 18.43
C LEU A 31 7.37 -4.47 19.73
N ASP A 32 6.86 -3.77 20.74
CA ASP A 32 6.46 -4.36 22.02
C ASP A 32 4.97 -4.72 22.03
N MET A 33 4.67 -6.00 22.24
CA MET A 33 3.29 -6.50 22.24
C MET A 33 2.45 -5.98 23.40
N GLN A 34 3.04 -5.69 24.57
CA GLN A 34 2.29 -5.13 25.70
C GLN A 34 1.84 -3.70 25.38
N ARG A 35 2.72 -2.89 24.78
CA ARG A 35 2.42 -1.54 24.32
C ARG A 35 1.39 -1.56 23.20
N LEU A 36 1.57 -2.42 22.18
CA LEU A 36 0.60 -2.60 21.09
C LEU A 36 -0.79 -2.97 21.62
N HIS A 37 -0.86 -3.88 22.59
CA HIS A 37 -2.13 -4.26 23.20
C HIS A 37 -2.82 -3.04 23.85
N ALA A 38 -2.07 -2.28 24.65
CA ALA A 38 -2.60 -1.12 25.38
C ALA A 38 -3.01 0.06 24.48
N THR A 39 -2.26 0.32 23.40
CA THR A 39 -2.42 1.55 22.59
C THR A 39 -3.23 1.33 21.31
N VAL A 40 -3.15 0.13 20.71
CA VAL A 40 -3.76 -0.16 19.41
C VAL A 40 -4.87 -1.20 19.55
N ILE A 41 -4.55 -2.38 20.08
CA ILE A 41 -5.47 -3.53 20.02
C ILE A 41 -6.72 -3.31 20.89
N ALA A 42 -6.54 -2.75 22.09
CA ALA A 42 -7.65 -2.39 22.97
C ALA A 42 -8.64 -1.38 22.34
N GLN A 43 -8.22 -0.60 21.35
CA GLN A 43 -9.08 0.40 20.70
C GLN A 43 -10.10 -0.22 19.74
N TYR A 44 -9.90 -1.47 19.29
CA TYR A 44 -10.86 -2.15 18.42
C TYR A 44 -12.18 -2.51 19.13
N ARG A 45 -12.20 -2.57 20.47
CA ARG A 45 -13.40 -2.86 21.28
C ARG A 45 -14.18 -4.10 20.80
N GLN A 46 -13.46 -5.19 20.51
CA GLN A 46 -14.05 -6.44 20.05
C GLN A 46 -14.28 -7.42 21.21
N ASP A 47 -14.96 -8.53 20.95
CA ASP A 47 -15.09 -9.62 21.90
C ASP A 47 -13.72 -10.31 22.17
N THR A 48 -13.67 -11.18 23.18
CA THR A 48 -12.43 -11.83 23.62
C THR A 48 -11.81 -12.72 22.56
N GLU A 49 -12.61 -13.44 21.76
CA GLU A 49 -12.11 -14.35 20.74
C GLU A 49 -11.49 -13.55 19.59
N THR A 50 -12.21 -12.56 19.08
CA THR A 50 -11.72 -11.65 18.04
C THR A 50 -10.48 -10.87 18.50
N THR A 51 -10.45 -10.41 19.76
CA THR A 51 -9.27 -9.72 20.32
C THR A 51 -8.05 -10.64 20.33
N ALA A 52 -8.21 -11.90 20.71
CA ALA A 52 -7.12 -12.87 20.70
C ALA A 52 -6.61 -13.17 19.27
N GLU A 53 -7.48 -13.13 18.25
CA GLU A 53 -7.07 -13.21 16.85
C GLU A 53 -6.26 -12.00 16.39
N ILE A 54 -6.67 -10.79 16.80
CA ILE A 54 -5.94 -9.56 16.50
C ILE A 54 -4.57 -9.58 17.17
N ASP A 55 -4.49 -9.98 18.44
CA ASP A 55 -3.23 -10.14 19.17
C ASP A 55 -2.27 -11.08 18.46
N ARG A 56 -2.74 -12.27 18.07
CA ARG A 56 -1.92 -13.25 17.33
C ARG A 56 -1.41 -12.65 16.02
N TRP A 57 -2.29 -11.96 15.29
CA TRP A 57 -1.90 -11.36 14.02
C TRP A 57 -0.83 -10.27 14.19
N TYR A 58 -0.95 -9.38 15.19
CA TYR A 58 0.10 -8.41 15.48
C TYR A 58 1.41 -9.08 15.93
N ALA A 59 1.35 -10.16 16.72
CA ALA A 59 2.53 -10.92 17.12
C ALA A 59 3.27 -11.51 15.90
N GLU A 60 2.53 -12.10 14.94
CA GLU A 60 3.10 -12.59 13.68
C GLU A 60 3.76 -11.48 12.86
N LEU A 61 3.13 -10.29 12.78
CA LEU A 61 3.72 -9.15 12.08
C LEU A 61 5.00 -8.66 12.74
N VAL A 62 5.01 -8.55 14.07
CA VAL A 62 6.20 -8.19 14.85
C VAL A 62 7.32 -9.21 14.59
N GLU A 63 7.03 -10.50 14.68
CA GLU A 63 8.01 -11.56 14.42
C GLU A 63 8.60 -11.47 13.00
N MET A 64 7.77 -11.21 11.98
CA MET A 64 8.24 -10.98 10.62
C MET A 64 9.17 -9.77 10.54
N MET A 65 8.80 -8.63 11.14
CA MET A 65 9.65 -7.44 11.14
C MET A 65 11.01 -7.69 11.82
N LEU A 66 11.01 -8.46 12.91
CA LEU A 66 12.23 -8.83 13.64
C LEU A 66 13.12 -9.76 12.81
N THR A 67 12.52 -10.80 12.21
CA THR A 67 13.24 -11.84 11.44
C THR A 67 13.80 -11.30 10.14
N GLU A 68 13.05 -10.42 9.47
CA GLU A 68 13.44 -9.82 8.20
C GLU A 68 14.33 -8.58 8.36
N GLY A 69 14.58 -8.13 9.60
CA GLY A 69 15.49 -7.02 9.90
C GLY A 69 14.94 -5.63 9.57
N VAL A 70 13.62 -5.48 9.40
CA VAL A 70 12.96 -4.22 9.01
C VAL A 70 12.39 -3.45 10.21
N ARG A 71 13.12 -3.50 11.33
CA ARG A 71 12.71 -2.90 12.62
C ARG A 71 12.54 -1.38 12.53
N GLU A 72 13.51 -0.69 11.93
CA GLU A 72 13.56 0.78 11.90
C GLU A 72 13.03 1.35 10.58
N GLN A 73 13.29 0.64 9.48
CA GLN A 73 12.98 1.10 8.12
C GLN A 73 12.74 -0.09 7.18
N GLY A 74 12.15 0.20 6.02
CA GLY A 74 11.78 -0.81 5.03
C GLY A 74 10.48 -1.53 5.40
N HIS A 75 10.01 -2.40 4.51
CA HIS A 75 8.73 -3.10 4.66
C HIS A 75 8.93 -4.60 4.73
N ILE A 76 8.05 -5.30 5.44
CA ILE A 76 8.07 -6.76 5.49
C ILE A 76 7.92 -7.35 4.07
N ASN A 77 8.52 -8.51 3.82
CA ASN A 77 8.62 -9.09 2.49
C ASN A 77 7.25 -9.33 1.85
N ILE A 78 6.23 -9.69 2.63
CA ILE A 78 4.87 -9.88 2.10
C ILE A 78 4.32 -8.59 1.47
N VAL A 79 4.68 -7.41 2.00
CA VAL A 79 4.29 -6.11 1.47
C VAL A 79 5.13 -5.76 0.25
N ARG A 80 6.44 -6.01 0.30
CA ARG A 80 7.35 -5.81 -0.84
C ARG A 80 6.94 -6.65 -2.04
N ILE A 81 6.57 -7.90 -1.83
CA ILE A 81 6.08 -8.81 -2.88
C ILE A 81 4.78 -8.27 -3.48
N ALA A 82 3.84 -7.77 -2.66
CA ALA A 82 2.61 -7.17 -3.17
C ALA A 82 2.92 -5.98 -4.10
N ILE A 83 3.83 -5.09 -3.71
CA ILE A 83 4.27 -3.96 -4.56
C ILE A 83 4.91 -4.47 -5.85
N MET A 84 5.80 -5.46 -5.78
CA MET A 84 6.43 -6.06 -6.97
C MET A 84 5.40 -6.64 -7.94
N GLN A 85 4.37 -7.32 -7.44
CA GLN A 85 3.31 -7.86 -8.30
C GLN A 85 2.48 -6.74 -8.94
N MET A 86 2.23 -5.65 -8.22
CA MET A 86 1.56 -4.47 -8.79
C MET A 86 2.39 -3.84 -9.92
N GLU A 87 3.71 -3.71 -9.75
CA GLU A 87 4.63 -3.22 -10.78
C GLU A 87 4.69 -4.15 -12.01
N GLU A 88 4.62 -5.48 -11.80
CA GLU A 88 4.55 -6.45 -12.89
C GLU A 88 3.27 -6.28 -13.72
N ILE A 89 2.13 -6.12 -13.06
CA ILE A 89 0.85 -5.88 -13.75
C ILE A 89 0.89 -4.54 -14.47
N HIS A 90 1.38 -3.48 -13.82
CA HIS A 90 1.57 -2.19 -14.46
C HIS A 90 2.37 -2.33 -15.76
N SER A 91 3.52 -3.01 -15.70
CA SER A 91 4.38 -3.24 -16.87
C SER A 91 3.67 -3.99 -17.99
N ARG A 92 2.85 -4.99 -17.65
CA ARG A 92 2.03 -5.73 -18.63
C ARG A 92 0.97 -4.85 -19.28
N LEU A 93 0.24 -4.05 -18.51
CA LEU A 93 -0.79 -3.13 -19.02
C LEU A 93 -0.18 -2.04 -19.92
N MET A 94 1.03 -1.59 -19.61
CA MET A 94 1.76 -0.64 -20.47
C MET A 94 2.23 -1.27 -21.79
N ALA A 95 2.43 -2.59 -21.83
CA ALA A 95 2.85 -3.32 -23.02
C ALA A 95 1.67 -3.76 -23.92
N ASP A 96 0.45 -3.83 -23.40
CA ASP A 96 -0.73 -4.28 -24.14
C ASP A 96 -1.43 -3.12 -24.88
N PRO A 97 -1.47 -3.11 -26.23
CA PRO A 97 -2.16 -2.08 -27.01
C PRO A 97 -3.66 -1.96 -26.72
N LYS A 98 -4.30 -2.98 -26.13
CA LYS A 98 -5.73 -2.96 -25.76
C LYS A 98 -6.00 -2.14 -24.51
N GLU A 99 -4.99 -1.90 -23.68
CA GLU A 99 -5.11 -1.22 -22.38
C GLU A 99 -4.98 0.31 -22.50
N MET A 100 -5.56 0.89 -23.55
CA MET A 100 -5.46 2.33 -23.86
C MET A 100 -5.99 3.23 -22.74
N ILE A 101 -7.03 2.77 -22.03
CA ILE A 101 -7.62 3.51 -20.91
C ILE A 101 -6.61 3.61 -19.76
N TYR A 102 -5.99 2.48 -19.40
CA TYR A 102 -4.97 2.44 -18.35
C TYR A 102 -3.77 3.29 -18.71
N GLN A 103 -3.26 3.17 -19.94
CA GLN A 103 -2.14 3.97 -20.44
C GLN A 103 -2.46 5.47 -20.42
N GLY A 104 -3.68 5.85 -20.79
CA GLY A 104 -4.15 7.24 -20.72
C GLY A 104 -4.14 7.79 -19.29
N LEU A 105 -4.60 7.02 -18.31
CA LEU A 105 -4.53 7.39 -16.89
C LEU A 105 -3.07 7.52 -16.42
N TYR A 106 -2.21 6.58 -16.82
CA TYR A 106 -0.79 6.63 -16.48
C TYR A 106 -0.10 7.88 -17.03
N TYR A 107 -0.31 8.23 -18.30
CA TYR A 107 0.30 9.42 -18.89
C TYR A 107 -0.15 10.73 -18.23
N GLN A 108 -1.35 10.78 -17.66
CA GLN A 108 -1.79 11.94 -16.86
C GLN A 108 -0.99 12.07 -15.56
N VAL A 109 -0.59 10.94 -14.97
CA VAL A 109 0.11 10.87 -13.67
C VAL A 109 1.63 10.97 -13.80
N LEU A 110 2.18 10.58 -14.96
CA LEU A 110 3.62 10.50 -15.22
C LEU A 110 4.41 11.78 -14.86
N PRO A 111 3.96 13.02 -15.17
CA PRO A 111 4.69 14.22 -14.78
C PRO A 111 4.89 14.33 -13.27
N ALA A 112 3.87 13.97 -12.48
CA ALA A 112 3.94 14.00 -11.03
C ALA A 112 4.88 12.91 -10.48
N ILE A 113 4.89 11.71 -11.07
CA ILE A 113 5.83 10.63 -10.72
C ILE A 113 7.28 11.09 -10.93
N VAL A 114 7.58 11.67 -12.11
CA VAL A 114 8.92 12.16 -12.43
C VAL A 114 9.37 13.23 -11.42
N GLN A 115 8.49 14.19 -11.10
CA GLN A 115 8.79 15.23 -10.11
C GLN A 115 9.06 14.66 -8.72
N LEU A 116 8.29 13.68 -8.28
CA LEU A 116 8.47 13.05 -6.97
C LEU A 116 9.80 12.29 -6.90
N ARG A 117 10.13 11.49 -7.93
CA ARG A 117 11.40 10.74 -7.99
C ARG A 117 12.63 11.67 -8.02
N ALA A 118 12.51 12.82 -8.67
CA ALA A 118 13.55 13.84 -8.66
C ALA A 118 13.80 14.42 -7.26
N LYS A 119 12.76 14.55 -6.43
CA LYS A 119 12.86 15.03 -5.03
C LYS A 119 13.42 13.97 -4.08
N SER A 120 13.20 12.69 -4.35
CA SER A 120 13.66 11.56 -3.52
C SER A 120 15.14 11.17 -3.74
N ALA A 121 15.97 12.08 -4.26
CA ALA A 121 17.40 11.88 -4.54
C ALA A 121 17.71 10.60 -5.36
N GLY A 122 16.82 10.21 -6.27
CA GLY A 122 17.05 9.06 -7.15
C GLY A 122 16.87 7.71 -6.47
N SER A 123 16.00 7.59 -5.46
CA SER A 123 15.52 6.28 -5.01
C SER A 123 15.06 5.48 -6.24
N ASN A 124 15.63 4.29 -6.44
CA ASN A 124 15.27 3.39 -7.55
C ASN A 124 13.94 2.67 -7.26
N THR A 125 12.98 3.41 -6.70
CA THR A 125 11.62 2.97 -6.40
C THR A 125 10.82 2.92 -7.69
N GLY A 126 9.97 1.92 -7.80
CA GLY A 126 9.08 1.76 -8.95
C GLY A 126 8.06 2.88 -9.05
N GLU A 127 7.36 2.95 -10.17
CA GLU A 127 6.40 4.03 -10.45
C GLU A 127 5.12 3.86 -9.61
N ILE A 128 4.67 2.63 -9.43
CA ILE A 128 3.54 2.30 -8.55
C ILE A 128 3.92 2.53 -7.09
N GLU A 129 5.11 2.12 -6.68
CA GLU A 129 5.62 2.41 -5.33
C GLU A 129 5.71 3.93 -5.08
N THR A 130 6.09 4.71 -6.11
CA THR A 130 6.11 6.18 -6.03
C THR A 130 4.70 6.74 -5.82
N CYS A 131 3.69 6.25 -6.55
CA CYS A 131 2.30 6.65 -6.35
C CYS A 131 1.78 6.30 -4.94
N LEU A 132 2.06 5.09 -4.47
CA LEU A 132 1.69 4.65 -3.11
C LEU A 132 2.35 5.55 -2.06
N THR A 133 3.63 5.86 -2.22
CA THR A 133 4.38 6.76 -1.32
C THR A 133 3.77 8.16 -1.28
N ALA A 134 3.35 8.70 -2.42
CA ALA A 134 2.71 10.01 -2.49
C ALA A 134 1.36 10.04 -1.76
N ILE A 135 0.53 9.02 -1.98
CA ILE A 135 -0.78 8.88 -1.32
C ILE A 135 -0.57 8.73 0.18
N TYR A 136 0.36 7.88 0.61
CA TYR A 136 0.68 7.69 2.01
C TYR A 136 1.20 8.97 2.67
N GLY A 137 2.10 9.69 1.98
CA GLY A 137 2.61 10.98 2.44
C GLY A 137 1.51 12.02 2.68
N LEU A 138 0.46 12.05 1.85
CA LEU A 138 -0.70 12.91 2.10
C LEU A 138 -1.46 12.51 3.37
N LEU A 139 -1.62 11.22 3.65
CA LEU A 139 -2.24 10.75 4.89
C LEU A 139 -1.45 11.26 6.11
N THR A 140 -0.12 11.14 6.06
CA THR A 140 0.77 11.66 7.11
C THR A 140 0.67 13.17 7.28
N LEU A 141 0.67 13.94 6.18
CA LEU A 141 0.53 15.41 6.22
C LEU A 141 -0.81 15.84 6.83
N ARG A 142 -1.89 15.13 6.49
CA ARG A 142 -3.22 15.39 7.07
C ARG A 142 -3.26 15.12 8.58
N LEU A 143 -2.63 14.05 9.04
CA LEU A 143 -2.49 13.77 10.48
C LEU A 143 -1.73 14.90 11.21
N GLN A 144 -0.74 15.49 10.53
CA GLN A 144 0.02 16.64 11.03
C GLN A 144 -0.71 17.99 10.86
N LYS A 145 -1.94 18.00 10.32
CA LYS A 145 -2.72 19.21 9.99
C LYS A 145 -1.95 20.22 9.12
N LYS A 146 -1.07 19.72 8.25
CA LYS A 146 -0.35 20.56 7.29
C LYS A 146 -1.22 20.83 6.07
N GLU A 147 -1.20 22.07 5.58
CA GLU A 147 -1.85 22.43 4.34
C GLU A 147 -1.14 21.79 3.15
N VAL A 148 -1.92 21.40 2.15
CA VAL A 148 -1.45 20.77 0.91
C VAL A 148 -2.05 21.53 -0.25
N SER A 149 -1.24 21.85 -1.26
CA SER A 149 -1.71 22.61 -2.42
C SER A 149 -2.78 21.84 -3.21
N GLU A 150 -3.67 22.58 -3.87
CA GLU A 150 -4.69 21.99 -4.75
C GLU A 150 -4.08 21.16 -5.87
N GLU A 151 -2.94 21.60 -6.42
CA GLU A 151 -2.16 20.87 -7.43
C GLU A 151 -1.70 19.49 -6.92
N THR A 152 -1.21 19.43 -5.68
CA THR A 152 -0.80 18.17 -5.05
C THR A 152 -2.01 17.25 -4.83
N LEU A 153 -3.14 17.81 -4.36
CA LEU A 153 -4.38 17.04 -4.19
C LEU A 153 -4.91 16.50 -5.51
N ALA A 154 -4.84 17.28 -6.59
CA ALA A 154 -5.23 16.85 -7.93
C ALA A 154 -4.35 15.70 -8.44
N SER A 155 -3.02 15.83 -8.29
CA SER A 155 -2.06 14.78 -8.67
C SER A 155 -2.32 13.49 -7.90
N ILE A 156 -2.56 13.59 -6.59
CA ILE A 156 -2.85 12.44 -5.74
C ILE A 156 -4.17 11.78 -6.14
N LYS A 157 -5.20 12.57 -6.47
CA LYS A 157 -6.47 12.02 -6.96
C LYS A 157 -6.27 11.19 -8.23
N GLN A 158 -5.47 11.68 -9.18
CA GLN A 158 -5.15 10.95 -10.40
C GLN A 158 -4.35 9.68 -10.11
N MET A 159 -3.37 9.73 -9.21
CA MET A 159 -2.64 8.54 -8.73
C MET A 159 -3.57 7.51 -8.11
N SER A 160 -4.50 7.93 -7.24
CA SER A 160 -5.49 7.04 -6.64
C SER A 160 -6.36 6.37 -7.71
N THR A 161 -6.81 7.13 -8.73
CA THR A 161 -7.57 6.55 -9.85
C THR A 161 -6.75 5.51 -10.62
N LEU A 162 -5.50 5.79 -10.93
CA LEU A 162 -4.59 4.84 -11.60
C LEU A 162 -4.44 3.55 -10.77
N LEU A 163 -4.20 3.67 -9.46
CA LEU A 163 -4.05 2.52 -8.57
C LEU A 163 -5.34 1.72 -8.37
N SER A 164 -6.50 2.37 -8.41
CA SER A 164 -7.79 1.67 -8.40
C SER A 164 -7.95 0.77 -9.62
N VAL A 165 -7.72 1.31 -10.83
CA VAL A 165 -7.81 0.52 -12.07
C VAL A 165 -6.76 -0.59 -12.08
N LEU A 166 -5.53 -0.31 -11.61
CA LEU A 166 -4.50 -1.35 -11.47
C LEU A 166 -4.96 -2.47 -10.52
N SER A 167 -5.60 -2.11 -9.41
CA SER A 167 -6.07 -3.08 -8.41
C SER A 167 -7.23 -3.93 -8.93
N GLU A 168 -8.12 -3.37 -9.74
CA GLU A 168 -9.18 -4.12 -10.43
C GLU A 168 -8.57 -5.15 -11.40
N LYS A 169 -7.57 -4.75 -12.19
CA LYS A 169 -6.84 -5.67 -13.09
C LYS A 169 -6.08 -6.75 -12.32
N PHE A 170 -5.51 -6.40 -11.17
CA PHE A 170 -4.88 -7.37 -10.27
C PHE A 170 -5.88 -8.42 -9.78
N ALA A 171 -7.04 -7.99 -9.28
CA ALA A 171 -8.07 -8.90 -8.80
C ALA A 171 -8.57 -9.84 -9.90
N ALA A 172 -8.84 -9.31 -11.10
CA ALA A 172 -9.27 -10.11 -12.26
C ALA A 172 -8.23 -11.18 -12.65
N ARG A 173 -6.93 -10.88 -12.56
CA ARG A 173 -5.84 -11.84 -12.78
C ARG A 173 -5.86 -12.96 -11.74
N GLU A 174 -5.99 -12.63 -10.45
CA GLU A 174 -6.01 -13.61 -9.36
C GLU A 174 -7.24 -14.53 -9.43
N GLU A 175 -8.38 -14.01 -9.90
CA GLU A 175 -9.61 -14.78 -10.10
C GLU A 175 -9.59 -15.62 -11.40
N GLY A 176 -8.59 -15.42 -12.26
CA GLY A 176 -8.51 -16.08 -13.57
C GLY A 176 -9.57 -15.61 -14.58
N THR A 177 -10.14 -14.43 -14.36
CA THR A 177 -11.18 -13.82 -15.20
C THR A 177 -10.63 -12.81 -16.21
N ASP A 178 -9.31 -12.65 -16.27
CA ASP A 178 -8.62 -11.84 -17.27
C ASP A 178 -8.73 -12.49 -18.66
N GLU A 179 -9.65 -11.99 -19.50
CA GLU A 179 -9.89 -12.44 -20.88
C GLU A 179 -8.67 -12.26 -21.81
N ALA A 180 -7.62 -11.54 -21.37
CA ALA A 180 -6.34 -11.48 -22.08
C ALA A 180 -5.55 -12.80 -22.07
N LEU A 181 -6.07 -13.86 -21.42
CA LEU A 181 -5.53 -15.22 -21.41
C LEU A 181 -6.24 -16.19 -22.40
N LEU A 182 -7.12 -15.68 -23.27
CA LEU A 182 -7.70 -16.42 -24.43
C LEU A 182 -7.32 -15.73 -25.75
#